data_AF-A0A1W1WS53-F1
#
_entry.id   AF-A0A1W1WS53-F1
#
_cell.length_a   1.000
_cell.length_b   1.000
_cell.length_c   1.000
_cell.angle_alpha   90.00
_cell.angle_beta   90.00
_cell.angle_gamma   90.00
#
_symmetry.space_group_name_H-M   'P 1'
#
loop_
_entity.id
_entity.type
_entity.pdbx_description
1 polymer ?
#
loop_
_entity_poly.entity_id
_entity_poly.type
_entity_poly.pdbx_seq_one_letter_code
_entity_poly.pdbx_strand_id
1 'polypeptide(L)'
;MKKLLLILPLLLFGADKSCTKCNLNKSQMKCEYYLIHKGDTSKSQECAFYADYLHKTKVYGKASWYYLLALQPKKAIAAAKEAVKMGENYAYEYMGDAYLILGDEDAAKRSYQKLKQNGGNTKFFTSQNFKILSRLYKSFDAKKAEKLAQ
;
A
#
# COMPACT_ATOMS: atom_id res chain seq x y z
N MET A 1 -41.48 -30.66 -45.84
CA MET A 1 -40.39 -29.74 -46.24
C MET A 1 -39.51 -29.48 -45.04
N LYS A 2 -38.19 -29.50 -45.24
CA LYS A 2 -37.14 -29.59 -44.21
C LYS A 2 -37.06 -28.33 -43.33
N LYS A 3 -36.90 -28.55 -42.02
CA LYS A 3 -36.57 -27.55 -40.99
C LYS A 3 -35.19 -26.96 -41.28
N LEU A 4 -35.08 -25.63 -41.38
CA LEU A 4 -33.79 -24.93 -41.35
C LEU A 4 -33.62 -24.29 -39.96
N LEU A 5 -32.93 -25.02 -39.07
CA LEU A 5 -32.41 -24.46 -37.83
C LEU A 5 -31.20 -23.59 -38.19
N LEU A 6 -31.37 -22.27 -38.12
CA LEU A 6 -30.27 -21.31 -38.12
C LEU A 6 -29.55 -21.42 -36.78
N ILE A 7 -28.53 -22.27 -36.74
CA ILE A 7 -27.53 -22.28 -35.67
C ILE A 7 -26.65 -21.05 -35.92
N LEU A 8 -26.93 -19.97 -35.20
CA LEU A 8 -26.04 -18.83 -35.10
C LEU A 8 -24.74 -19.35 -34.45
N PRO A 9 -23.57 -19.28 -35.11
CA PRO A 9 -22.33 -19.58 -34.43
C PRO A 9 -22.14 -18.47 -33.39
N LEU A 10 -22.37 -18.81 -32.12
CA LEU A 10 -21.84 -18.05 -31.00
C LEU A 10 -20.35 -17.90 -31.29
N LEU A 11 -19.95 -16.70 -31.71
CA LEU A 11 -18.57 -16.28 -31.69
C LEU A 11 -18.13 -16.49 -30.26
N LEU A 12 -17.34 -17.55 -30.07
CA LEU A 12 -16.51 -17.79 -28.92
C LEU A 12 -15.67 -16.53 -28.78
N PHE A 13 -16.15 -15.57 -27.98
CA PHE A 13 -15.28 -14.62 -27.32
C PHE A 13 -14.29 -15.50 -26.59
N GLY A 14 -13.10 -15.65 -27.16
CA GLY A 14 -11.97 -16.18 -26.44
C GLY A 14 -11.91 -15.40 -25.15
N ALA A 15 -12.23 -16.06 -24.04
CA ALA A 15 -11.98 -15.53 -22.73
C ALA A 15 -10.47 -15.35 -22.66
N ASP A 16 -10.00 -14.16 -23.03
CA ASP A 16 -8.61 -13.75 -22.88
C ASP A 16 -8.25 -14.11 -21.45
N LYS A 17 -7.36 -15.09 -21.29
CA LYS A 17 -6.89 -15.53 -19.98
C LYS A 17 -6.50 -14.26 -19.24
N SER A 18 -7.21 -13.97 -18.15
CA SER A 18 -7.04 -12.73 -17.42
C SER A 18 -5.55 -12.53 -17.16
N CYS A 19 -4.94 -11.54 -17.81
CA CYS A 19 -3.53 -11.28 -17.65
C CYS A 19 -3.33 -10.77 -16.21
N THR A 20 -2.94 -11.65 -15.30
CA THR A 20 -2.78 -11.34 -13.87
C THR A 20 -1.83 -10.16 -13.67
N LYS A 21 -0.77 -10.07 -14.48
CA LYS A 21 0.18 -8.93 -14.49
C LYS A 21 -0.45 -7.63 -14.99
N CYS A 22 -1.37 -7.69 -15.95
CA CYS A 22 -2.05 -6.52 -16.49
C CYS A 22 -3.05 -5.94 -15.48
N ASN A 23 -3.80 -6.81 -14.79
CA ASN A 23 -4.67 -6.40 -13.69
C ASN A 23 -3.87 -5.79 -12.54
N LEU A 24 -2.71 -6.38 -12.23
CA LEU A 24 -1.82 -5.88 -11.19
C LEU A 24 -1.28 -4.47 -11.48
N ASN A 25 -0.74 -4.23 -12.69
CA ASN A 25 -0.23 -2.91 -13.07
C ASN A 25 -1.35 -1.86 -13.09
N LYS A 26 -2.53 -2.24 -13.58
CA LYS A 26 -3.71 -1.36 -13.58
C LYS A 26 -4.13 -1.00 -12.15
N SER A 27 -4.15 -1.95 -11.23
CA SER A 27 -4.48 -1.69 -9.82
C SER A 27 -3.42 -0.83 -9.13
N GLN A 28 -2.13 -1.03 -9.42
CA GLN A 28 -1.06 -0.15 -8.94
C GLN A 28 -1.28 1.30 -9.40
N MET A 29 -1.45 1.51 -10.71
CA MET A 29 -1.64 2.85 -11.28
C MET A 29 -2.89 3.54 -10.72
N LYS A 30 -4.00 2.80 -10.58
CA LYS A 30 -5.21 3.32 -9.95
C LYS A 30 -4.97 3.67 -8.49
N CYS A 31 -4.32 2.80 -7.72
CA CYS A 31 -4.00 3.08 -6.33
C CYS A 31 -3.21 4.39 -6.19
N GLU A 32 -2.12 4.53 -6.93
CA GLU A 32 -1.27 5.73 -6.86
C GLU A 32 -2.02 6.97 -7.34
N TYR A 33 -2.70 6.90 -8.49
CA TYR A 33 -3.46 8.05 -9.01
C TYR A 33 -4.54 8.52 -8.03
N TYR A 34 -5.38 7.60 -7.54
CA TYR A 34 -6.52 8.00 -6.71
C TYR A 34 -6.10 8.31 -5.26
N LEU A 35 -5.21 7.54 -4.64
CA LEU A 35 -4.87 7.74 -3.23
C LEU A 35 -3.74 8.76 -3.06
N ILE A 36 -2.67 8.65 -3.85
CA ILE A 36 -1.53 9.57 -3.72
C ILE A 36 -1.88 10.92 -4.34
N HIS A 37 -2.39 10.97 -5.58
CA HIS A 37 -2.63 12.26 -6.24
C HIS A 37 -3.97 12.90 -5.90
N LYS A 38 -5.07 12.12 -5.80
CA LYS A 38 -6.41 12.67 -5.55
C LYS A 38 -6.84 12.63 -4.07
N GLY A 39 -6.26 11.75 -3.26
CA GLY A 39 -6.74 11.50 -1.89
C GLY A 39 -8.12 10.83 -1.84
N ASP A 40 -8.56 10.19 -2.93
CA ASP A 40 -9.86 9.51 -3.04
C ASP A 40 -9.79 8.11 -2.40
N THR A 41 -10.22 8.04 -1.13
CA THR A 41 -10.22 6.81 -0.34
C THR A 41 -11.23 5.76 -0.81
N SER A 42 -12.18 6.12 -1.69
CA SER A 42 -13.13 5.16 -2.28
C SER A 42 -12.44 4.11 -3.16
N LYS A 43 -11.19 4.37 -3.57
CA LYS A 43 -10.37 3.46 -4.39
C LYS A 43 -9.34 2.66 -3.60
N SER A 44 -9.37 2.69 -2.27
CA SER A 44 -8.44 1.99 -1.38
C SER A 44 -8.35 0.47 -1.65
N GLN A 45 -9.41 -0.16 -2.17
CA GLN A 45 -9.39 -1.57 -2.55
C GLN A 45 -8.38 -1.90 -3.66
N GLU A 46 -8.10 -0.98 -4.58
CA GLU A 46 -7.08 -1.18 -5.63
C GLU A 46 -5.68 -1.26 -5.00
N CYS A 47 -5.43 -0.48 -3.93
CA CYS A 47 -4.21 -0.57 -3.14
C CYS A 47 -4.13 -1.88 -2.35
N ALA A 48 -5.24 -2.32 -1.76
CA ALA A 48 -5.30 -3.57 -1.01
C ALA A 48 -4.94 -4.78 -1.90
N PHE A 49 -5.54 -4.87 -3.09
CA PHE A 49 -5.25 -5.93 -4.06
C PHE A 49 -3.76 -5.97 -4.43
N TYR A 50 -3.17 -4.81 -4.71
CA TYR A 50 -1.75 -4.73 -5.05
C TYR A 50 -0.84 -5.05 -3.84
N ALA A 51 -1.19 -4.59 -2.64
CA ALA A 51 -0.47 -4.87 -1.41
C ALA A 51 -0.49 -6.37 -1.06
N ASP A 52 -1.65 -7.03 -1.18
CA ASP A 52 -1.80 -8.47 -0.94
C ASP A 52 -0.93 -9.27 -1.92
N TYR A 53 -0.86 -8.86 -3.20
CA TYR A 53 0.06 -9.47 -4.18
C TYR A 53 1.53 -9.31 -3.77
N LEU A 54 1.97 -8.08 -3.45
CA LEU A 54 3.34 -7.80 -3.04
C LEU A 54 3.74 -8.61 -1.80
N HIS A 55 2.84 -8.67 -0.82
CA HIS A 55 3.03 -9.47 0.39
C HIS A 55 3.19 -10.95 0.04
N LYS A 56 2.31 -11.51 -0.81
CA LYS A 56 2.40 -12.91 -1.26
C LYS A 56 3.72 -13.21 -1.99
N THR A 57 4.25 -12.23 -2.72
CA THR A 57 5.55 -12.34 -3.40
C THR A 57 6.74 -11.88 -2.55
N LYS A 58 6.56 -11.71 -1.24
CA LYS A 58 7.60 -11.34 -0.26
C LYS A 58 8.28 -9.99 -0.50
N VAL A 59 7.61 -9.06 -1.17
CA VAL A 59 8.07 -7.68 -1.36
C VAL A 59 7.47 -6.81 -0.26
N TYR A 60 7.90 -7.07 0.98
CA TYR A 60 7.18 -6.64 2.17
C TYR A 60 7.25 -5.14 2.45
N GLY A 61 8.38 -4.47 2.20
CA GLY A 61 8.48 -3.03 2.43
C GLY A 61 7.55 -2.25 1.51
N LYS A 62 7.45 -2.64 0.24
CA LYS A 62 6.47 -2.07 -0.69
C LYS A 62 5.04 -2.45 -0.26
N ALA A 63 4.80 -3.71 0.12
CA ALA A 63 3.47 -4.11 0.61
C ALA A 63 3.01 -3.25 1.80
N SER A 64 3.89 -2.97 2.75
CA SER A 64 3.60 -2.12 3.92
C SER A 64 3.08 -0.74 3.53
N TRP A 65 3.77 -0.05 2.61
CA TRP A 65 3.32 1.24 2.09
C TRP A 65 1.94 1.17 1.44
N TYR A 66 1.68 0.17 0.58
CA TYR A 66 0.37 0.07 -0.08
C TYR A 66 -0.75 -0.34 0.88
N TYR A 67 -0.44 -1.05 1.98
CA TYR A 67 -1.42 -1.26 3.04
C TYR A 67 -1.76 0.05 3.78
N LEU A 68 -0.80 0.96 3.97
CA LEU A 68 -1.09 2.31 4.48
C LEU A 68 -2.02 3.06 3.52
N LEU A 69 -1.77 3.02 2.22
CA LEU A 69 -2.66 3.61 1.21
C LEU A 69 -4.04 2.94 1.17
N ALA A 70 -4.09 1.64 1.45
CA ALA A 70 -5.32 0.85 1.49
C ALA A 70 -6.15 1.04 2.77
N LEU A 71 -5.78 1.97 3.65
CA LEU A 71 -6.44 2.18 4.94
C LEU A 71 -6.35 0.97 5.90
N GLN A 72 -5.26 0.20 5.81
CA GLN A 72 -5.05 -1.05 6.57
C GLN A 72 -3.77 -0.99 7.42
N PRO A 73 -3.66 -0.08 8.39
CA PRO A 73 -2.43 0.12 9.18
C PRO A 73 -1.97 -1.13 9.94
N LYS A 74 -2.89 -2.00 10.38
CA LYS A 74 -2.52 -3.27 11.02
C LYS A 74 -1.78 -4.23 10.08
N LYS A 75 -2.21 -4.32 8.81
CA LYS A 75 -1.51 -5.12 7.79
C LYS A 75 -0.19 -4.45 7.39
N ALA A 76 -0.13 -3.13 7.36
CA ALA A 76 1.11 -2.39 7.12
C ALA A 76 2.18 -2.74 8.18
N ILE A 77 1.81 -2.75 9.47
CA ILE A 77 2.72 -3.16 10.56
C ILE A 77 3.21 -4.60 10.35
N ALA A 78 2.32 -5.53 10.02
CA ALA A 78 2.71 -6.92 9.78
C ALA A 78 3.71 -7.05 8.63
N ALA A 79 3.45 -6.40 7.50
CA ALA A 79 4.37 -6.38 6.37
C ALA A 79 5.70 -5.68 6.72
N ALA A 80 5.66 -4.55 7.42
CA ALA A 80 6.88 -3.85 7.85
C ALA A 80 7.77 -4.72 8.74
N LYS A 81 7.18 -5.50 9.66
CA LYS A 81 7.92 -6.45 10.50
C LYS A 81 8.65 -7.50 9.68
N GLU A 82 8.01 -8.05 8.64
CA GLU A 82 8.67 -9.00 7.74
C GLU A 82 9.78 -8.34 6.91
N ALA A 83 9.56 -7.12 6.42
CA ALA A 83 10.56 -6.34 5.68
C ALA A 83 11.82 -6.08 6.53
N VAL A 84 11.64 -5.66 7.79
CA VAL A 84 12.75 -5.44 8.74
C VAL A 84 13.53 -6.74 8.99
N LYS A 85 12.87 -7.90 9.12
CA LYS A 85 13.56 -9.20 9.25
C LYS A 85 14.42 -9.52 8.02
N MET A 86 14.07 -8.98 6.85
CA MET A 86 14.83 -9.12 5.61
C MET A 86 15.91 -8.05 5.42
N GLY A 87 16.12 -7.17 6.40
CA GLY A 87 17.11 -6.09 6.34
C GLY A 87 16.62 -4.81 5.66
N GLU A 88 15.33 -4.72 5.33
CA GLU A 88 14.72 -3.51 4.76
C GLU A 88 14.44 -2.47 5.86
N ASN A 89 15.50 -1.87 6.40
CA ASN A 89 15.42 -0.97 7.56
C ASN A 89 14.52 0.27 7.34
N TYR A 90 14.32 0.69 6.08
CA TYR A 90 13.38 1.77 5.77
C TYR A 90 11.94 1.45 6.21
N ALA A 91 11.57 0.17 6.34
CA ALA A 91 10.23 -0.24 6.77
C ALA A 91 9.90 0.12 8.23
N TYR A 92 10.90 0.48 9.04
CA TYR A 92 10.66 1.11 10.35
C TYR A 92 9.88 2.43 10.22
N GLU A 93 10.00 3.16 9.11
CA GLU A 93 9.19 4.36 8.84
C GLU A 93 7.71 4.01 8.74
N TYR A 94 7.36 3.10 7.84
CA TYR A 94 5.97 2.68 7.63
C TYR A 94 5.35 2.07 8.88
N MET A 95 6.16 1.38 9.70
CA MET A 95 5.70 0.89 11.00
C MET A 95 5.41 2.04 11.96
N GLY A 96 6.27 3.05 12.01
CA GLY A 96 6.05 4.26 12.81
C GLY A 96 4.77 5.00 12.40
N ASP A 97 4.59 5.19 11.10
CA ASP A 97 3.42 5.83 10.52
C ASP A 97 2.13 5.09 10.86
N ALA A 98 2.15 3.76 10.71
CA ALA A 98 1.01 2.91 11.02
C ALA A 98 0.63 2.95 12.50
N TYR A 99 1.62 2.95 13.41
CA TYR A 99 1.35 3.07 14.84
C TYR A 99 0.77 4.44 15.18
N LEU A 100 1.28 5.52 14.57
CA LEU A 100 0.75 6.86 14.80
C LEU A 100 -0.71 6.98 14.32
N ILE A 101 -1.05 6.41 13.16
CA ILE A 101 -2.43 6.32 12.66
C ILE A 101 -3.35 5.61 13.67
N LEU A 102 -2.83 4.57 14.32
CA LEU A 102 -3.54 3.79 15.33
C LEU A 102 -3.54 4.42 16.73
N GLY A 103 -2.86 5.56 16.92
CA GLY A 103 -2.76 6.27 18.19
C GLY A 103 -1.72 5.72 19.18
N ASP A 104 -0.85 4.79 18.75
CA ASP A 104 0.23 4.25 19.58
C ASP A 104 1.52 5.06 19.38
N GLU A 105 1.59 6.21 20.04
CA GLU A 105 2.71 7.15 19.92
C GLU A 105 4.04 6.56 20.39
N ASP A 106 4.00 5.72 21.44
CA ASP A 106 5.19 5.09 21.99
C ASP A 106 5.78 4.07 21.01
N ALA A 107 4.95 3.24 20.38
CA ALA A 107 5.40 2.33 19.35
C ALA A 107 5.86 3.07 18.08
N ALA A 108 5.19 4.17 17.73
CA ALA A 108 5.63 5.03 16.63
C ALA A 108 7.04 5.58 16.87
N LYS A 109 7.27 6.18 18.04
CA LYS A 109 8.57 6.70 18.47
C LYS A 109 9.67 5.64 18.45
N ARG A 110 9.41 4.46 19.03
CA ARG A 110 10.37 3.34 19.00
C ARG A 110 10.73 2.93 17.57
N SER A 111 9.77 2.96 16.65
CA SER A 111 9.99 2.60 15.25
C SER A 111 10.89 3.62 14.55
N TYR A 112 10.60 4.93 14.68
CA TYR A 112 11.47 5.96 14.10
C TYR A 112 12.87 5.98 14.72
N GLN A 113 13.01 5.70 16.01
CA GLN A 113 14.33 5.55 16.65
C GLN A 113 15.12 4.38 16.05
N LYS A 114 14.46 3.24 15.80
CA LYS A 114 15.11 2.09 15.15
C LYS A 114 15.55 2.41 13.71
N LEU A 115 14.75 3.17 12.96
CA LEU A 115 15.12 3.65 11.63
C LEU A 115 16.43 4.45 11.67
N LYS A 116 16.55 5.39 12.61
CA LYS A 116 17.75 6.22 12.81
C LYS A 116 18.97 5.39 13.23
N GLN A 117 18.80 4.45 14.15
CA GLN A 117 19.87 3.55 14.61
C GLN A 117 20.44 2.68 13.49
N ASN A 118 19.62 2.35 12.49
CA ASN A 118 20.00 1.48 11.37
C ASN A 118 20.45 2.27 10.12
N GLY A 119 20.85 3.54 10.28
CA GLY A 119 21.41 4.35 9.20
C GLY A 119 20.39 4.83 8.17
N GLY A 120 19.09 4.78 8.48
CA GLY A 120 18.06 5.35 7.62
C GLY A 120 18.20 6.87 7.54
N ASN A 121 18.41 7.42 6.34
CA ASN A 121 18.31 8.86 6.08
C ASN A 121 16.92 9.16 5.50
N THR A 122 16.08 9.82 6.29
CA THR A 122 14.62 9.75 6.12
C THR A 122 14.01 11.05 5.62
N LYS A 123 14.72 12.18 5.75
CA LYS A 123 14.14 13.53 5.59
C LYS A 123 13.30 13.73 4.32
N PHE A 124 13.73 13.19 3.17
CA PHE A 124 12.99 13.36 1.92
C PHE A 124 11.73 12.47 1.85
N PHE A 125 11.87 11.17 2.14
CA PHE A 125 10.77 10.20 2.09
C PHE A 125 9.66 10.52 3.10
N THR A 126 10.07 10.84 4.32
CA THR A 126 9.19 11.19 5.44
C THR A 126 8.26 12.35 5.10
N SER A 127 8.77 13.42 4.47
CA SER A 127 7.97 14.61 4.16
C SER A 127 6.83 14.35 3.15
N GLN A 128 7.10 13.53 2.12
CA GLN A 128 6.11 13.22 1.10
C GLN A 128 5.08 12.21 1.60
N ASN A 129 5.54 11.18 2.31
CA ASN A 129 4.67 10.17 2.92
C ASN A 129 3.71 10.83 3.90
N PHE A 130 4.20 11.72 4.76
CA PHE A 130 3.35 12.40 5.74
C PHE A 130 2.29 13.28 5.08
N LYS A 131 2.65 13.98 4.00
CA LYS A 131 1.69 14.79 3.23
C LYS A 131 0.59 13.92 2.61
N ILE A 132 0.92 12.71 2.16
CA ILE A 132 -0.06 11.75 1.64
C ILE A 132 -0.93 11.23 2.80
N LEU A 133 -0.31 10.77 3.89
CA LEU A 133 -1.01 10.17 5.02
C LEU A 133 -1.94 11.16 5.73
N SER A 134 -1.57 12.43 5.88
CA SER A 134 -2.47 13.47 6.43
C SER A 134 -3.71 13.73 5.55
N ARG A 135 -3.64 13.44 4.24
CA ARG A 135 -4.85 13.48 3.38
C ARG A 135 -5.73 12.25 3.57
N LEU A 136 -5.12 11.09 3.74
CA LEU A 136 -5.83 9.81 3.82
C LEU A 136 -6.42 9.53 5.21
N TYR A 137 -5.73 9.97 6.26
CA TYR A 137 -6.07 9.71 7.65
C TYR A 137 -6.24 11.01 8.42
N LYS A 138 -7.48 11.29 8.86
CA LYS A 138 -7.76 12.43 9.73
C LYS A 138 -7.01 12.35 11.07
N SER A 139 -6.65 11.15 11.51
CA SER A 139 -5.89 10.91 12.74
C SER A 139 -4.38 11.15 12.59
N PHE A 140 -3.87 11.30 11.37
CA PHE A 140 -2.43 11.44 11.14
C PHE A 140 -1.96 12.89 11.19
N ASP A 141 -1.31 13.25 12.29
CA ASP A 141 -0.66 14.55 12.49
C ASP A 141 0.79 14.51 11.95
N ALA A 142 0.99 15.06 10.75
CA ALA A 142 2.31 15.15 10.12
C ALA A 142 3.33 15.92 10.97
N LYS A 143 2.94 16.98 11.67
CA LYS A 143 3.88 17.75 12.52
C LYS A 143 4.32 16.94 13.72
N LYS A 144 3.41 16.16 14.30
CA LYS A 144 3.76 15.22 15.37
C LYS A 144 4.69 14.12 14.85
N ALA A 145 4.38 13.54 13.70
CA ALA A 145 5.23 12.53 13.07
C ALA A 145 6.65 13.06 12.81
N GLU A 146 6.79 14.29 12.30
CA GLU A 146 8.08 14.95 12.08
C GLU A 146 8.88 15.10 13.37
N LYS A 147 8.23 15.51 14.47
CA LYS A 147 8.89 15.64 15.78
C LYS A 147 9.34 14.29 16.34
N LEU A 148 8.55 13.24 16.16
CA LEU A 148 8.89 11.89 16.63
C LEU A 148 10.00 11.26 15.79
N ALA A 149 10.16 11.68 14.53
CA ALA A 149 11.18 11.18 13.62
C ALA A 149 12.54 11.88 13.71
N GLN A 150 12.65 13.01 14.44
CA GLN A 150 13.89 13.74 14.69
C GLN A 150 14.75 13.10 15.79
#